data_AF-A0A1D3L705-F1
#
_entry.id   AF-A0A1D3L705-F1
#
_cell.length_a   1.000
_cell.length_b   1.000
_cell.length_c   1.000
_cell.angle_alpha   90.00
_cell.angle_beta   90.00
_cell.angle_gamma   90.00
#
_symmetry.space_group_name_H-M   'P 1'
#
loop_
_entity.id
_entity.type
_entity.pdbx_description
1 polymer ?
#
loop_
_entity_poly.entity_id
_entity_poly.type
_entity_poly.pdbx_seq_one_letter_code
_entity_poly.pdbx_strand_id
1 'polypeptide(L)'
;MDAEICKNFLLVRTNFPDQLDSDGEYKFKDDGHFKKYCSGNNCSSNLEKVNAGCLYFFDEFFKDSSVFKSVANSNIDIVDYIIIWLSYMLNLKENDYNNSLNHFYTTYINNEKYKNPIDGVEAYSNYKNIIEKKHDLTKMNIKDISKFYDSFILLCEMYTAFNDDNKNCTNCSEKANKFVEKYKELNSNNNKGSSYDKILSTLSTDYNNLKNKCSDSSSFPSIETTQISVKGSEQTVQNSAQTSEVALL
;
A
#
# COMPACT_ATOMS: atom_id res chain seq x y z
N MET A 1 -8.77 -4.91 2.20
CA MET A 1 -8.76 -3.43 2.29
C MET A 1 -10.10 -2.94 2.79
N ASP A 2 -10.11 -1.78 3.43
CA ASP A 2 -11.28 -1.14 4.03
C ASP A 2 -11.56 0.23 3.39
N ALA A 3 -12.82 0.68 3.41
CA ALA A 3 -13.20 1.97 2.84
C ALA A 3 -12.52 3.15 3.55
N GLU A 4 -12.31 3.06 4.87
CA GLU A 4 -11.69 4.12 5.67
C GLU A 4 -10.20 4.31 5.34
N ILE A 5 -9.49 3.22 5.03
CA ILE A 5 -8.13 3.28 4.50
C ILE A 5 -8.13 4.10 3.21
N CYS A 6 -9.04 3.79 2.29
CA CYS A 6 -9.10 4.47 1.01
C CYS A 6 -9.54 5.94 1.10
N LYS A 7 -10.43 6.29 2.03
CA LYS A 7 -10.78 7.70 2.28
C LYS A 7 -9.55 8.51 2.66
N ASN A 8 -8.65 7.96 3.47
CA ASN A 8 -7.41 8.65 3.85
C ASN A 8 -6.47 8.88 2.65
N PHE A 9 -6.29 7.89 1.77
CA PHE A 9 -5.51 8.10 0.54
C PHE A 9 -6.15 9.12 -0.40
N LEU A 10 -7.47 9.12 -0.54
CA LEU A 10 -8.20 10.11 -1.35
C LEU A 10 -8.18 11.51 -0.71
N LEU A 11 -8.22 11.61 0.62
CA LEU A 11 -8.03 12.86 1.36
C LEU A 11 -6.65 13.44 1.07
N VAL A 12 -5.59 12.62 1.18
CA VAL A 12 -4.24 13.04 0.85
C VAL A 12 -4.14 13.45 -0.60
N ARG A 13 -4.66 12.67 -1.55
CA ARG A 13 -4.69 13.04 -2.98
C ARG A 13 -5.47 14.34 -3.24
N THR A 14 -6.53 14.62 -2.48
CA THR A 14 -7.33 15.83 -2.65
C THR A 14 -6.57 17.06 -2.15
N ASN A 15 -5.99 16.99 -0.96
CA ASN A 15 -5.38 18.12 -0.26
C ASN A 15 -3.89 18.28 -0.60
N PHE A 16 -3.23 17.21 -0.99
CA PHE A 16 -1.88 17.15 -1.53
C PHE A 16 -1.89 16.39 -2.87
N PRO A 17 -2.29 17.08 -3.97
CA PRO A 17 -2.42 16.48 -5.28
C PRO A 17 -1.17 15.78 -5.77
N ASP A 18 -1.39 14.67 -6.44
CA ASP A 18 -0.38 13.81 -7.03
C ASP A 18 0.05 14.31 -8.43
N GLN A 19 0.29 15.62 -8.51
CA GLN A 19 0.74 16.34 -9.69
C GLN A 19 1.55 17.58 -9.26
N LEU A 20 2.44 18.02 -10.14
CA LEU A 20 3.19 19.26 -9.97
C LEU A 20 2.39 20.44 -10.54
N ASP A 21 2.63 21.64 -10.02
CA ASP A 21 2.13 22.87 -10.63
C ASP A 21 2.93 23.27 -11.90
N SER A 22 2.60 24.43 -12.47
CA SER A 22 3.28 24.95 -13.67
C SER A 22 4.78 25.21 -13.46
N ASP A 23 5.21 25.42 -12.22
CA ASP A 23 6.60 25.69 -11.86
C ASP A 23 7.35 24.38 -11.53
N GLY A 24 6.68 23.22 -11.66
CA GLY A 24 7.24 21.93 -11.31
C GLY A 24 7.32 21.70 -9.80
N GLU A 25 6.50 22.40 -9.02
CA GLU A 25 6.52 22.38 -7.56
C GLU A 25 5.28 21.68 -6.97
N TYR A 26 5.47 21.09 -5.79
CA TYR A 26 4.36 20.54 -5.02
C TYR A 26 3.60 21.64 -4.29
N LYS A 27 2.27 21.59 -4.33
CA LYS A 27 1.39 22.52 -3.60
C LYS A 27 0.35 21.75 -2.79
N PHE A 28 0.22 22.11 -1.51
CA PHE A 28 -0.97 21.75 -0.76
C PHE A 28 -2.13 22.63 -1.22
N LYS A 29 -3.27 22.02 -1.53
CA LYS A 29 -4.55 22.75 -1.63
C LYS A 29 -5.06 23.12 -0.24
N ASP A 30 -4.89 22.21 0.72
CA ASP A 30 -5.12 22.41 2.14
C ASP A 30 -4.00 21.70 2.91
N ASP A 31 -3.34 22.42 3.80
CA ASP A 31 -2.22 21.93 4.60
C ASP A 31 -2.60 21.63 6.06
N GLY A 32 -3.86 21.79 6.45
CA GLY A 32 -4.31 21.66 7.84
C GLY A 32 -3.92 20.32 8.47
N HIS A 33 -4.11 19.21 7.74
CA HIS A 33 -3.72 17.87 8.19
C HIS A 33 -2.21 17.60 8.13
N PHE A 34 -1.44 18.36 7.35
CA PHE A 34 -0.03 18.10 7.09
C PHE A 34 0.92 18.97 7.92
N LYS A 35 0.49 20.18 8.30
CA LYS A 35 1.28 21.18 9.02
C LYS A 35 2.01 20.62 10.24
N LYS A 36 1.35 19.78 11.04
CA LYS A 36 1.95 19.17 12.25
C LYS A 36 3.15 18.27 11.95
N TYR A 37 3.27 17.75 10.73
CA TYR A 37 4.38 16.87 10.33
C TYR A 37 5.52 17.63 9.65
N CYS A 38 5.29 18.89 9.29
CA CYS A 38 6.32 19.77 8.75
C CYS A 38 7.37 20.13 9.81
N SER A 39 8.60 20.38 9.36
CA SER A 39 9.57 21.15 10.17
C SER A 39 9.08 22.60 10.23
N GLY A 40 9.09 23.21 11.43
CA GLY A 40 8.67 24.61 11.61
C GLY A 40 7.24 24.95 11.16
N ASN A 41 6.35 23.95 11.03
CA ASN A 41 4.95 24.08 10.59
C ASN A 41 4.72 24.64 9.18
N ASN A 42 5.72 24.66 8.28
CA ASN A 42 5.56 25.31 6.96
C ASN A 42 6.05 24.51 5.73
N CYS A 43 6.61 23.31 5.87
CA CYS A 43 7.04 22.41 4.78
C CYS A 43 7.62 23.16 3.58
N SER A 44 8.75 23.82 3.80
CA SER A 44 9.36 24.76 2.86
C SER A 44 9.76 24.13 1.53
N SER A 45 10.19 22.87 1.52
CA SER A 45 10.62 22.16 0.32
C SER A 45 9.62 21.10 -0.16
N ASN A 46 9.71 20.72 -1.44
CA ASN A 46 8.91 19.63 -2.01
C ASN A 46 9.10 18.30 -1.28
N LEU A 47 10.34 18.00 -0.87
CA LEU A 47 10.65 16.78 -0.16
C LEU A 47 10.06 16.79 1.26
N GLU A 48 10.03 17.95 1.92
CA GLU A 48 9.33 18.12 3.20
C GLU A 48 7.81 17.95 3.07
N LYS A 49 7.20 18.41 1.97
CA LYS A 49 5.76 18.20 1.72
C LYS A 49 5.43 16.72 1.53
N VAL A 50 6.22 16.03 0.72
CA VAL A 50 6.11 14.57 0.55
C VAL A 50 6.31 13.83 1.87
N ASN A 51 7.30 14.26 2.67
CA ASN A 51 7.53 13.72 4.00
C ASN A 51 6.35 13.93 4.95
N ALA A 52 5.72 15.11 4.93
CA ALA A 52 4.54 15.38 5.75
C ALA A 52 3.34 14.50 5.36
N GLY A 53 3.11 14.28 4.07
CA GLY A 53 2.09 13.33 3.60
C GLY A 53 2.42 11.88 4.00
N CYS A 54 3.70 11.48 3.94
CA CYS A 54 4.13 10.15 4.38
C CYS A 54 3.91 9.95 5.89
N LEU A 55 4.33 10.92 6.71
CA LEU A 55 4.10 10.91 8.16
C LEU A 55 2.61 10.93 8.51
N TYR A 56 1.78 11.64 7.74
CA TYR A 56 0.32 11.59 7.91
C TYR A 56 -0.19 10.15 7.85
N PHE A 57 0.20 9.38 6.84
CA PHE A 57 -0.25 7.99 6.73
C PHE A 57 0.26 7.12 7.89
N PHE A 58 1.51 7.29 8.32
CA PHE A 58 2.03 6.50 9.42
C PHE A 58 1.40 6.85 10.78
N ASP A 59 1.11 8.12 11.04
CA ASP A 59 0.32 8.53 12.22
C ASP A 59 -1.09 7.96 12.13
N GLU A 60 -1.81 8.21 11.03
CA GLU A 60 -3.21 7.80 10.87
C GLU A 60 -3.42 6.29 11.01
N PHE A 61 -2.46 5.48 10.56
CA PHE A 61 -2.61 4.02 10.55
C PHE A 61 -1.83 3.29 11.66
N PHE A 62 -0.87 3.94 12.30
CA PHE A 62 0.05 3.27 13.23
C PHE A 62 0.43 4.11 14.47
N LYS A 63 -0.26 5.22 14.77
CA LYS A 63 0.03 6.09 15.92
C LYS A 63 0.22 5.38 17.25
N ASP A 64 -0.66 4.43 17.58
CA ASP A 64 -0.64 3.71 18.84
C ASP A 64 -1.30 2.33 18.72
N SER A 65 -1.27 1.55 19.80
CA SER A 65 -1.83 0.21 19.85
C SER A 65 -3.32 0.11 19.51
N SER A 66 -4.11 1.17 19.73
CA SER A 66 -5.55 1.17 19.44
C SER A 66 -5.77 1.24 17.93
N VAL A 67 -5.11 2.21 17.27
CA VAL A 67 -5.11 2.38 15.81
C VAL A 67 -4.49 1.16 15.14
N PHE A 68 -3.37 0.67 15.68
CA PHE A 68 -2.68 -0.50 15.16
C PHE A 68 -3.60 -1.73 15.18
N LYS A 69 -4.39 -1.96 16.24
CA LYS A 69 -5.33 -3.08 16.30
C LYS A 69 -6.45 -2.95 15.27
N SER A 70 -6.98 -1.76 15.04
CA SER A 70 -8.02 -1.56 14.01
C SER A 70 -7.49 -1.77 12.59
N VAL A 71 -6.24 -1.37 12.32
CA VAL A 71 -5.63 -1.50 10.99
C VAL A 71 -5.03 -2.90 10.77
N ALA A 72 -4.33 -3.48 11.76
CA ALA A 72 -3.72 -4.81 11.64
C ALA A 72 -4.75 -5.94 11.55
N ASN A 73 -5.92 -5.79 12.17
CA ASN A 73 -7.03 -6.72 11.97
C ASN A 73 -7.69 -6.59 10.58
N SER A 74 -7.50 -5.46 9.88
CA SER A 74 -8.21 -5.15 8.62
C SER A 74 -7.35 -5.22 7.35
N ASN A 75 -6.04 -4.93 7.39
CA ASN A 75 -5.09 -5.24 6.31
C ASN A 75 -3.64 -4.88 6.69
N ILE A 76 -2.77 -5.86 6.87
CA ILE A 76 -1.34 -5.62 7.19
C ILE A 76 -0.50 -5.13 6.00
N ASP A 77 -1.10 -5.06 4.80
CA ASP A 77 -0.44 -4.66 3.56
C ASP A 77 -0.59 -3.16 3.23
N ILE A 78 -1.17 -2.37 4.14
CA ILE A 78 -1.29 -0.91 3.96
C ILE A 78 0.07 -0.22 3.81
N VAL A 79 1.12 -0.78 4.42
CA VAL A 79 2.50 -0.28 4.26
C VAL A 79 2.92 -0.31 2.80
N ASP A 80 2.55 -1.36 2.06
CA ASP A 80 2.87 -1.47 0.63
C ASP A 80 2.22 -0.33 -0.16
N TYR A 81 0.96 0.01 0.14
CA TYR A 81 0.28 1.16 -0.47
C TYR A 81 0.89 2.51 -0.10
N ILE A 82 1.32 2.72 1.15
CA ILE A 82 2.03 3.93 1.56
C ILE A 82 3.35 4.06 0.79
N ILE A 83 4.10 2.96 0.61
CA ILE A 83 5.35 2.98 -0.13
C ILE A 83 5.14 3.18 -1.63
N ILE A 84 4.07 2.63 -2.22
CA ILE A 84 3.69 2.90 -3.62
C ILE A 84 3.38 4.38 -3.80
N TRP A 85 2.55 4.96 -2.93
CA TRP A 85 2.24 6.40 -2.95
C TRP A 85 3.52 7.23 -2.81
N LEU A 86 4.36 6.94 -1.82
CA LEU A 86 5.61 7.66 -1.59
C LEU A 86 6.51 7.60 -2.82
N SER A 87 6.68 6.41 -3.38
CA SER A 87 7.52 6.20 -4.57
C SER A 87 6.96 6.94 -5.78
N TYR A 88 5.64 6.94 -5.97
CA TYR A 88 4.99 7.70 -7.04
C TYR A 88 5.25 9.19 -6.90
N MET A 89 5.01 9.75 -5.70
CA MET A 89 5.25 11.18 -5.43
C MET A 89 6.73 11.56 -5.60
N LEU A 90 7.67 10.73 -5.16
CA LEU A 90 9.10 11.04 -5.38
C LEU A 90 9.48 11.02 -6.86
N ASN A 91 8.77 10.25 -7.68
CA ASN A 91 9.04 10.06 -9.11
C ASN A 91 8.43 11.14 -10.02
N LEU A 92 7.44 11.90 -9.57
CA LEU A 92 6.85 12.99 -10.39
C LEU A 92 7.82 14.16 -10.59
N LYS A 93 8.75 14.38 -9.65
CA LYS A 93 9.76 15.43 -9.73
C LYS A 93 11.14 14.81 -9.92
N GLU A 94 11.78 15.15 -11.04
CA GLU A 94 13.17 14.79 -11.27
C GLU A 94 14.04 15.33 -10.14
N ASN A 95 14.99 14.50 -9.69
CA ASN A 95 15.94 14.87 -8.67
C ASN A 95 17.31 14.31 -9.04
N ASP A 96 18.35 15.00 -8.59
CA ASP A 96 19.75 14.65 -8.91
C ASP A 96 20.21 13.34 -8.25
N TYR A 97 19.32 12.65 -7.52
CA TYR A 97 19.62 11.40 -6.84
C TYR A 97 19.25 10.23 -7.73
N ASN A 98 20.25 9.40 -8.06
CA ASN A 98 20.07 8.14 -8.80
C ASN A 98 19.00 7.19 -8.20
N ASN A 99 18.65 7.37 -6.93
CA ASN A 99 17.54 6.67 -6.27
C ASN A 99 16.86 7.60 -5.24
N SER A 100 15.78 8.25 -5.65
CA SER A 100 15.02 9.22 -4.86
C SER A 100 14.43 8.63 -3.58
N LEU A 101 13.96 7.37 -3.64
CA LEU A 101 13.41 6.66 -2.47
C LEU A 101 14.49 6.37 -1.43
N ASN A 102 15.68 5.96 -1.86
CA ASN A 102 16.82 5.77 -0.95
C ASN A 102 17.28 7.09 -0.32
N HIS A 103 17.32 8.18 -1.11
CA HIS A 103 17.62 9.50 -0.57
C HIS A 103 16.57 9.96 0.46
N PHE A 104 15.28 9.76 0.17
CA PHE A 104 14.21 10.04 1.13
C PHE A 104 14.37 9.22 2.41
N TYR A 105 14.70 7.94 2.28
CA TYR A 105 14.92 7.05 3.42
C TYR A 105 16.03 7.54 4.34
N THR A 106 17.21 7.85 3.78
CA THR A 106 18.36 8.31 4.56
C THR A 106 18.11 9.67 5.19
N THR A 107 17.38 10.55 4.51
CA THR A 107 17.10 11.93 4.96
C THR A 107 16.04 11.99 6.05
N TYR A 108 14.92 11.27 5.87
CA TYR A 108 13.74 11.38 6.74
C TYR A 108 13.44 10.13 7.55
N ILE A 109 13.35 8.96 6.91
CA ILE A 109 12.94 7.72 7.61
C ILE A 109 13.99 7.33 8.66
N ASN A 110 15.26 7.64 8.43
CA ASN A 110 16.33 7.44 9.41
C ASN A 110 16.43 8.54 10.48
N ASN A 111 15.44 9.43 10.60
CA ASN A 111 15.44 10.57 11.52
C ASN A 111 14.42 10.37 12.68
N GLU A 112 14.40 11.30 13.64
CA GLU A 112 13.70 11.20 14.92
C GLU A 112 12.20 10.88 14.77
N LYS A 113 11.46 11.61 13.91
CA LYS A 113 10.01 11.44 13.74
C LYS A 113 9.58 10.01 13.38
N TYR A 114 10.39 9.28 12.60
CA TYR A 114 10.11 7.89 12.21
C TYR A 114 10.66 6.86 13.21
N LYS A 115 11.50 7.31 14.15
CA LYS A 115 12.14 6.49 15.19
C LYS A 115 11.46 6.60 16.55
N ASN A 116 10.56 7.57 16.71
CA ASN A 116 9.75 7.72 17.91
C ASN A 116 8.99 6.42 18.22
N PRO A 117 8.98 5.98 19.49
CA PRO A 117 8.26 4.78 19.89
C PRO A 117 6.78 4.85 19.54
N ILE A 118 6.20 3.72 19.14
CA ILE A 118 4.76 3.55 19.02
C ILE A 118 4.24 2.96 20.33
N ASP A 119 3.36 3.70 21.01
CA ASP A 119 2.87 3.31 22.33
C ASP A 119 2.02 2.03 22.27
N GLY A 120 2.46 1.01 23.03
CA GLY A 120 1.72 -0.24 23.22
C GLY A 120 1.78 -1.23 22.05
N VAL A 121 2.70 -1.08 21.10
CA VAL A 121 2.90 -2.02 19.97
C VAL A 121 4.21 -2.78 20.15
N GLU A 122 4.14 -4.06 20.56
CA GLU A 122 5.35 -4.88 20.79
C GLU A 122 6.02 -5.35 19.49
N ALA A 123 5.23 -5.64 18.45
CA ALA A 123 5.74 -6.20 17.20
C ALA A 123 6.58 -5.20 16.39
N TYR A 124 6.38 -3.90 16.60
CA TYR A 124 7.00 -2.82 15.86
C TYR A 124 7.33 -1.66 16.79
N SER A 125 8.62 -1.37 16.96
CA SER A 125 9.06 -0.32 17.89
C SER A 125 8.76 1.09 17.41
N ASN A 126 8.79 1.34 16.09
CA ASN A 126 8.57 2.64 15.47
C ASN A 126 8.24 2.49 13.97
N TYR A 127 7.89 3.59 13.30
CA TYR A 127 7.52 3.58 11.87
C TYR A 127 8.65 3.08 10.96
N LYS A 128 9.91 3.43 11.26
CA LYS A 128 11.07 2.90 10.55
C LYS A 128 11.11 1.37 10.63
N ASN A 129 10.86 0.79 11.80
CA ASN A 129 10.83 -0.66 11.97
C ASN A 129 9.69 -1.33 11.20
N ILE A 130 8.53 -0.67 11.08
CA ILE A 130 7.43 -1.13 10.23
C ILE A 130 7.88 -1.22 8.77
N ILE A 131 8.43 -0.12 8.25
CA ILE A 131 8.89 -0.01 6.86
C ILE A 131 9.94 -1.10 6.55
N GLU A 132 10.99 -1.20 7.38
CA GLU A 132 12.09 -2.16 7.18
C GLU A 132 11.64 -3.63 7.21
N LYS A 133 10.62 -3.96 8.01
CA LYS A 133 10.09 -5.33 8.11
C LYS A 133 9.12 -5.68 6.98
N LYS A 134 8.38 -4.70 6.44
CA LYS A 134 7.27 -4.95 5.52
C LYS A 134 7.62 -4.76 4.06
N HIS A 135 8.61 -3.92 3.78
CA HIS A 135 8.93 -3.54 2.43
C HIS A 135 10.45 -3.42 2.23
N ASP A 136 10.99 -4.21 1.31
CA ASP A 136 12.30 -3.93 0.75
C ASP A 136 12.15 -2.73 -0.20
N LEU A 137 12.62 -1.55 0.24
CA LEU A 137 12.55 -0.29 -0.50
C LEU A 137 13.33 -0.30 -1.83
N THR A 138 13.88 -1.45 -2.26
CA THR A 138 14.72 -1.54 -3.44
C THR A 138 14.00 -2.14 -4.65
N LYS A 139 14.10 -1.41 -5.77
CA LYS A 139 13.99 -1.86 -7.18
C LYS A 139 12.60 -2.25 -7.71
N MET A 140 11.64 -1.32 -7.71
CA MET A 140 10.65 -1.28 -8.79
C MET A 140 10.98 -0.16 -9.77
N ASN A 141 10.79 -0.43 -11.06
CA ASN A 141 10.96 0.61 -12.06
C ASN A 141 9.80 1.63 -11.96
N ILE A 142 10.08 2.87 -12.35
CA ILE A 142 9.14 3.98 -12.29
C ILE A 142 7.82 3.73 -13.04
N LYS A 143 7.88 2.99 -14.17
CA LYS A 143 6.70 2.67 -14.99
C LYS A 143 5.75 1.74 -14.23
N ASP A 144 6.31 0.74 -13.55
CA ASP A 144 5.54 -0.19 -12.73
C ASP A 144 4.94 0.49 -11.50
N ILE A 145 5.70 1.35 -10.82
CA ILE A 145 5.19 2.15 -9.68
C ILE A 145 3.99 2.99 -10.11
N SER A 146 4.08 3.68 -11.24
CA SER A 146 2.99 4.49 -11.79
C SER A 146 1.73 3.65 -12.06
N LYS A 147 1.88 2.48 -12.68
CA LYS A 147 0.76 1.55 -12.94
C LYS A 147 0.14 1.00 -11.66
N PHE A 148 0.96 0.64 -10.67
CA PHE A 148 0.47 0.17 -9.38
C PHE A 148 -0.31 1.27 -8.66
N TYR A 149 0.22 2.48 -8.62
CA TYR A 149 -0.42 3.62 -7.99
C TYR A 149 -1.77 3.94 -8.65
N ASP A 150 -1.83 4.01 -9.98
CA ASP A 150 -3.08 4.23 -10.70
C ASP A 150 -4.13 3.14 -10.40
N SER A 151 -3.70 1.88 -10.39
CA SER A 151 -4.59 0.75 -10.10
C SER A 151 -5.09 0.80 -8.65
N PHE A 152 -4.21 1.16 -7.72
CA PHE A 152 -4.55 1.36 -6.32
C PHE A 152 -5.57 2.49 -6.12
N ILE A 153 -5.42 3.63 -6.79
CA ILE A 153 -6.40 4.72 -6.66
C ILE A 153 -7.76 4.33 -7.24
N LEU A 154 -7.81 3.68 -8.41
CA LEU A 154 -9.07 3.15 -8.94
C LEU A 154 -9.74 2.20 -7.94
N LEU A 155 -8.96 1.35 -7.29
CA LEU A 155 -9.46 0.45 -6.25
C LEU A 155 -10.04 1.26 -5.07
N CYS A 156 -9.36 2.32 -4.62
CA CYS A 156 -9.87 3.16 -3.55
C CYS A 156 -11.12 3.97 -3.89
N GLU A 157 -11.24 4.45 -5.13
CA GLU A 157 -12.46 5.08 -5.62
C GLU A 157 -13.63 4.08 -5.69
N MET A 158 -13.37 2.79 -5.90
CA MET A 158 -14.41 1.75 -5.82
C MET A 158 -14.78 1.43 -4.37
N TYR A 159 -13.81 1.28 -3.48
CA TYR A 159 -14.06 1.04 -2.05
C TYR A 159 -14.84 2.19 -1.39
N THR A 160 -14.61 3.43 -1.81
CA THR A 160 -15.34 4.60 -1.28
C THR A 160 -16.70 4.84 -1.94
N ALA A 161 -16.89 4.35 -3.17
CA ALA A 161 -18.20 4.34 -3.83
C ALA A 161 -19.09 3.17 -3.39
N PHE A 162 -18.52 2.15 -2.75
CA PHE A 162 -19.23 1.02 -2.20
C PHE A 162 -20.05 1.42 -0.97
N ASN A 163 -21.31 0.99 -0.94
CA ASN A 163 -22.17 1.19 0.21
C ASN A 163 -22.34 -0.14 0.97
N ASP A 164 -21.80 -0.21 2.18
CA ASP A 164 -21.86 -1.40 3.04
C ASP A 164 -23.30 -1.78 3.44
N ASP A 165 -24.20 -0.80 3.65
CA ASP A 165 -25.55 -1.03 4.17
C ASP A 165 -26.41 -1.86 3.22
N ASN A 166 -26.26 -1.63 1.91
CA ASN A 166 -27.02 -2.30 0.86
C ASN A 166 -26.14 -3.13 -0.08
N LYS A 167 -24.85 -3.26 0.22
CA LYS A 167 -23.84 -3.96 -0.60
C LYS A 167 -23.82 -3.50 -2.06
N ASN A 168 -24.18 -2.24 -2.31
CA ASN A 168 -24.32 -1.70 -3.65
C ASN A 168 -23.01 -1.12 -4.18
N CYS A 169 -22.71 -1.41 -5.45
CA CYS A 169 -21.54 -0.93 -6.18
C CYS A 169 -21.91 -0.30 -7.53
N THR A 170 -23.09 0.34 -7.64
CA THR A 170 -23.60 0.90 -8.91
C THR A 170 -22.55 1.78 -9.63
N ASN A 171 -21.70 2.50 -8.88
CA ASN A 171 -20.68 3.40 -9.43
C ASN A 171 -19.27 2.77 -9.55
N CYS A 172 -19.17 1.44 -9.48
CA CYS A 172 -17.91 0.72 -9.58
C CYS A 172 -17.61 0.20 -10.99
N SER A 173 -18.62 -0.07 -11.83
CA SER A 173 -18.43 -0.79 -13.11
C SER A 173 -17.39 -0.14 -14.05
N GLU A 174 -17.47 1.16 -14.27
CA GLU A 174 -16.50 1.86 -15.13
C GLU A 174 -15.08 1.78 -14.55
N LYS A 175 -14.94 1.95 -13.24
CA LYS A 175 -13.64 1.90 -12.55
C LYS A 175 -13.08 0.49 -12.50
N ALA A 176 -13.94 -0.52 -12.35
CA ALA A 176 -13.57 -1.93 -12.34
C ALA A 176 -13.03 -2.36 -13.71
N ASN A 177 -13.64 -1.90 -14.80
CA ASN A 177 -13.11 -2.12 -16.15
C ASN A 177 -11.71 -1.51 -16.32
N LYS A 178 -11.53 -0.24 -15.94
CA LYS A 178 -10.21 0.43 -15.98
C LYS A 178 -9.17 -0.26 -15.09
N PHE A 179 -9.59 -0.73 -13.92
CA PHE A 179 -8.74 -1.50 -13.02
C PHE A 179 -8.27 -2.81 -13.66
N VAL A 180 -9.18 -3.57 -14.26
CA VAL A 180 -8.89 -4.87 -14.90
C VAL A 180 -7.90 -4.70 -16.06
N GLU A 181 -8.05 -3.65 -16.87
CA GLU A 181 -7.11 -3.32 -17.95
C GLU A 181 -5.70 -3.04 -17.41
N LYS A 182 -5.57 -2.16 -16.42
CA LYS A 182 -4.27 -1.85 -15.79
C LYS A 182 -3.68 -3.05 -15.07
N TYR A 183 -4.50 -3.83 -14.38
CA TYR A 183 -4.07 -5.05 -13.71
C TYR A 183 -3.55 -6.09 -14.71
N LYS A 184 -4.19 -6.24 -15.87
CA LYS A 184 -3.71 -7.13 -16.93
C LYS A 184 -2.32 -6.74 -17.43
N GLU A 185 -2.05 -5.44 -17.59
CA GLU A 185 -0.72 -4.97 -17.96
C GLU A 185 0.34 -5.29 -16.88
N LEU A 186 0.00 -5.07 -15.61
CA LEU A 186 0.88 -5.43 -14.49
C LEU A 186 1.12 -6.94 -14.44
N ASN A 187 0.07 -7.74 -14.56
CA ASN A 187 0.19 -9.20 -14.47
C ASN A 187 0.93 -9.82 -15.66
N SER A 188 0.97 -9.14 -16.82
CA SER A 188 1.71 -9.59 -18.00
C SER A 188 3.19 -9.19 -18.00
N ASN A 189 3.66 -8.48 -16.96
CA ASN A 189 5.06 -8.10 -16.85
C ASN A 189 5.93 -9.35 -16.58
N ASN A 190 7.01 -9.52 -17.34
CA ASN A 190 7.93 -10.65 -17.22
C ASN A 190 9.02 -10.43 -16.16
N ASN A 191 9.23 -9.19 -15.70
CA ASN A 191 10.23 -8.83 -14.69
C ASN A 191 9.64 -8.86 -13.28
N LYS A 192 9.00 -9.98 -12.93
CA LYS A 192 8.40 -10.21 -11.61
C LYS A 192 9.50 -10.55 -10.59
N GLY A 193 9.39 -9.94 -9.41
CA GLY A 193 10.27 -10.19 -8.26
C GLY A 193 9.44 -10.16 -6.98
N SER A 194 10.01 -10.61 -5.86
CA SER A 194 9.26 -10.82 -4.61
C SER A 194 8.41 -9.63 -4.18
N SER A 195 8.95 -8.41 -4.19
CA SER A 195 8.20 -7.21 -3.84
C SER A 195 7.10 -6.88 -4.86
N TYR A 196 7.39 -7.02 -6.16
CA TYR A 196 6.41 -6.78 -7.24
C TYR A 196 5.22 -7.75 -7.12
N ASP A 197 5.53 -9.02 -6.92
CA ASP A 197 4.58 -10.11 -6.78
C ASP A 197 3.71 -9.94 -5.54
N LYS A 198 4.30 -9.50 -4.43
CA LYS A 198 3.58 -9.18 -3.20
C LYS A 198 2.54 -8.09 -3.43
N ILE A 199 2.96 -6.95 -4.01
CA ILE A 199 2.06 -5.82 -4.28
C ILE A 199 0.95 -6.21 -5.26
N LEU A 200 1.30 -6.93 -6.33
CA LEU A 200 0.33 -7.42 -7.31
C LEU A 200 -0.69 -8.35 -6.65
N SER A 201 -0.23 -9.27 -5.79
CA SER A 201 -1.08 -10.17 -5.03
C SER A 201 -2.02 -9.41 -4.09
N THR A 202 -1.53 -8.41 -3.36
CA THR A 202 -2.34 -7.58 -2.46
C THR A 202 -3.43 -6.84 -3.26
N LEU A 203 -3.09 -6.20 -4.38
CA LEU A 203 -4.09 -5.55 -5.24
C LEU A 203 -5.17 -6.52 -5.76
N SER A 204 -4.76 -7.71 -6.19
CA SER A 204 -5.69 -8.72 -6.69
C SER A 204 -6.64 -9.23 -5.59
N THR A 205 -6.08 -9.45 -4.39
CA THR A 205 -6.83 -9.89 -3.21
C THR A 205 -7.83 -8.83 -2.80
N ASP A 206 -7.41 -7.57 -2.73
CA ASP A 206 -8.27 -6.47 -2.32
C ASP A 206 -9.37 -6.15 -3.35
N TYR A 207 -9.10 -6.29 -4.65
CA TYR A 207 -10.12 -6.22 -5.69
C TYR A 207 -11.15 -7.35 -5.56
N ASN A 208 -10.69 -8.59 -5.43
CA ASN A 208 -11.57 -9.76 -5.28
C ASN A 208 -12.40 -9.69 -4.00
N ASN A 209 -11.82 -9.18 -2.91
CA ASN A 209 -12.55 -8.94 -1.66
C ASN A 209 -13.70 -7.95 -1.85
N LEU A 210 -13.46 -6.84 -2.56
CA LEU A 210 -14.53 -5.87 -2.87
C LEU A 210 -15.60 -6.48 -3.77
N LYS A 211 -15.18 -7.18 -4.83
CA LYS A 211 -16.06 -7.92 -5.73
C LYS A 211 -16.98 -8.89 -4.98
N ASN A 212 -16.44 -9.63 -4.01
CA ASN A 212 -17.20 -10.60 -3.22
C ASN A 212 -18.16 -9.95 -2.21
N LYS A 213 -17.87 -8.73 -1.77
CA LYS A 213 -18.79 -7.95 -0.92
C LYS A 213 -19.98 -7.39 -1.71
N CYS A 214 -19.81 -7.16 -3.01
CA CYS A 214 -20.83 -6.59 -3.86
C CYS A 214 -22.00 -7.55 -4.11
N SER A 215 -23.25 -7.07 -4.00
CA SER A 215 -24.43 -7.88 -4.32
C SER A 215 -24.55 -8.21 -5.81
N ASP A 216 -24.09 -7.29 -6.66
CA ASP A 216 -24.05 -7.46 -8.11
C ASP A 216 -22.60 -7.58 -8.61
N SER A 217 -22.12 -8.80 -8.67
CA SER A 217 -20.76 -9.10 -9.13
C SER A 217 -20.57 -8.87 -10.64
N SER A 218 -21.65 -8.64 -11.42
CA SER A 218 -21.54 -8.32 -12.85
C SER A 218 -20.85 -6.96 -13.09
N SER A 219 -20.87 -6.08 -12.09
CA SER A 219 -20.14 -4.81 -12.08
C SER A 219 -18.62 -4.99 -11.95
N PHE A 220 -18.12 -6.20 -11.67
CA PHE A 220 -16.70 -6.48 -11.47
C PHE A 220 -16.22 -7.59 -12.39
N PRO A 221 -15.59 -7.24 -13.54
CA PRO A 221 -14.97 -8.24 -14.39
C PRO A 221 -13.94 -9.06 -13.61
N SER A 222 -13.78 -10.32 -13.99
CA SER A 222 -12.76 -11.18 -13.36
C SER A 222 -11.36 -10.76 -13.80
N ILE A 223 -10.40 -10.89 -12.89
CA ILE A 223 -8.97 -10.77 -13.18
C ILE A 223 -8.35 -12.16 -13.24
N GLU A 224 -7.40 -12.37 -14.14
CA GLU A 224 -6.57 -13.58 -14.14
C GLU A 224 -5.45 -13.41 -13.11
N THR A 225 -5.51 -14.18 -12.03
CA THR A 225 -4.41 -14.24 -11.06
C THR A 225 -3.47 -15.38 -11.46
N THR A 226 -2.20 -15.08 -11.75
CA THR A 226 -1.19 -16.13 -11.81
C THR A 226 -1.02 -16.67 -10.40
N GLN A 227 -1.25 -17.96 -10.15
CA GLN A 227 -0.99 -18.53 -8.83
C GLN A 227 0.51 -18.42 -8.53
N ILE A 228 0.88 -17.44 -7.72
CA ILE A 228 2.23 -17.32 -7.19
C ILE A 228 2.32 -18.37 -6.11
N SER A 229 2.80 -19.56 -6.45
CA SER A 229 3.19 -20.54 -5.45
C SER A 229 4.31 -19.91 -4.63
N VAL A 230 3.96 -19.42 -3.44
CA VAL A 230 4.92 -19.00 -2.42
C VAL A 230 5.65 -20.27 -1.98
N LYS A 231 6.67 -20.68 -2.73
CA LYS A 231 7.65 -21.65 -2.26
C LYS A 231 8.50 -20.95 -1.21
N GLY A 232 8.08 -21.05 0.06
CA GLY A 232 8.88 -20.57 1.17
C GLY A 232 8.23 -20.83 2.52
N SER A 233 8.72 -21.87 3.20
CA SER A 233 8.54 -22.17 4.63
C SER A 233 7.35 -23.05 5.05
N GLU A 234 7.31 -24.32 4.59
CA GLU A 234 6.85 -25.43 5.45
C GLU A 234 7.66 -26.72 5.16
N GLN A 235 8.66 -26.98 6.00
CA GLN A 235 9.12 -28.33 6.40
C GLN A 235 9.29 -28.18 7.93
N THR A 236 8.73 -29.00 8.82
CA THR A 236 8.51 -30.44 8.77
C THR A 236 7.55 -30.81 9.90
N VAL A 237 6.43 -31.51 9.61
CA VAL A 237 5.82 -32.45 10.58
C VAL A 237 5.29 -33.63 9.78
N GLN A 238 6.16 -34.62 9.54
CA GLN A 238 5.70 -35.96 9.14
C GLN A 238 5.23 -36.69 10.40
N ASN A 239 3.92 -36.75 10.59
CA ASN A 239 3.29 -37.82 11.37
C ASN A 239 3.22 -39.06 10.48
N SER A 240 4.10 -40.04 10.67
CA SER A 240 3.88 -41.40 10.14
C SER A 240 3.24 -42.26 11.23
N ALA A 241 1.95 -42.54 11.06
CA ALA A 241 1.23 -43.54 11.83
C ALA A 241 1.72 -44.96 11.52
N GLN A 242 1.50 -45.82 12.51
CA GLN A 242 1.93 -47.20 12.68
C GLN A 242 1.66 -48.13 11.47
N THR A 243 2.59 -49.06 11.25
CA THR A 243 2.30 -50.36 10.63
C THR A 243 2.79 -51.47 11.57
N SER A 244 1.86 -52.28 12.04
CA SER A 244 2.11 -53.56 12.73
C SER A 244 2.13 -54.72 11.70
N GLU A 245 2.66 -55.86 12.15
CA GLU A 245 2.89 -57.15 11.45
C GLU A 245 4.21 -57.18 10.66
N VAL A 246 5.10 -58.16 10.80
CA VAL A 246 4.91 -59.62 10.95
C VAL A 246 6.09 -60.22 11.73
N ALA A 247 5.83 -61.20 12.61
CA ALA A 247 6.83 -62.21 12.99
C ALA A 247 6.20 -63.60 12.82
N LEU A 248 6.68 -64.33 11.82
CA LEU A 248 6.43 -65.76 11.61
C LEU A 248 7.80 -66.45 11.60
N LEU A 249 7.90 -67.45 12.49
CA LEU A 249 8.93 -68.49 12.66
C LEU A 249 10.25 -68.06 13.29
#